data_AF-A0A9D1T2K2-F1
#
_entry.id   AF-A0A9D1T2K2-F1
#
_cell.length_a   1.000
_cell.length_b   1.000
_cell.length_c   1.000
_cell.angle_alpha   90.00
_cell.angle_beta   90.00
_cell.angle_gamma   90.00
#
_symmetry.space_group_name_H-M   'P 1'
#
loop_
_entity.id
_entity.type
_entity.pdbx_description
1 polymer ?
#
loop_
_entity_poly.entity_id
_entity_poly.type
_entity_poly.pdbx_seq_one_letter_code
_entity_poly.pdbx_strand_id
1 'polypeptide(L)'
;MIKVSPKFVPEIDPAFVPAVLWNREYRKLAEKTADAAPLAIGLERPDGTASVFRTVCLPCTPEFAALNKTYVERIVKFMLWARGGTKIYLSGKYAPDMAKVLAEVYAPNGERAFDYDFFKKTFEHGIEIVVVEESGLPKEAASALPLGRNLDGCRIGFDLGGSDRKCAALIDGKVVFSEEVKWSPYFESDPDYHYNGIMDSLKLARAHLPRVDAIGGSSAGVIINN
;
A
#
# COMPACT_ATOMS: atom_id res chain seq x y z
N MET A 1 19.94 -19.18 8.53
CA MET A 1 18.74 -18.38 8.89
C MET A 1 19.07 -17.49 10.08
N ILE A 2 18.66 -16.22 10.04
CA ILE A 2 18.73 -15.31 11.20
C ILE A 2 17.80 -15.85 12.30
N LYS A 3 18.34 -16.00 13.52
CA LYS A 3 17.55 -16.40 14.70
C LYS A 3 17.09 -15.15 15.43
N VAL A 4 15.81 -15.09 15.78
CA VAL A 4 15.24 -14.06 16.64
C VAL A 4 14.56 -14.68 17.85
N SER A 5 14.56 -13.97 18.96
CA SER A 5 13.87 -14.39 20.19
C SER A 5 12.93 -13.27 20.63
N PRO A 6 11.63 -13.35 20.30
CA PRO A 6 10.66 -12.37 20.77
C PRO A 6 10.44 -12.52 22.28
N LYS A 7 10.18 -11.40 22.96
CA LYS A 7 9.88 -11.40 24.41
C LYS A 7 8.59 -12.17 24.72
N PHE A 8 7.64 -12.14 23.80
CA PHE A 8 6.36 -12.84 23.89
C PHE A 8 6.18 -13.68 22.62
N VAL A 9 5.95 -14.98 22.79
CA VAL A 9 5.69 -15.90 21.68
C VAL A 9 4.17 -16.08 21.55
N PRO A 10 3.58 -15.82 20.37
CA PRO A 10 2.15 -16.04 20.18
C PRO A 10 1.78 -17.52 20.34
N GLU A 11 0.76 -17.83 21.14
CA GLU A 11 0.31 -19.22 21.34
C GLU A 11 -0.27 -19.84 20.06
N ILE A 12 -0.95 -19.04 19.24
CA ILE A 12 -1.62 -19.49 18.00
C ILE A 12 -0.62 -19.61 16.82
N ASP A 13 0.50 -18.90 16.87
CA ASP A 13 1.58 -19.01 15.89
C ASP A 13 2.96 -19.00 16.59
N PRO A 14 3.38 -20.13 17.16
CA PRO A 14 4.67 -20.23 17.86
C PRO A 14 5.88 -20.04 16.94
N ALA A 15 5.69 -20.16 15.62
CA ALA A 15 6.74 -19.96 14.62
C ALA A 15 6.81 -18.50 14.14
N PHE A 16 5.94 -17.62 14.64
CA PHE A 16 5.91 -16.22 14.26
C PHE A 16 7.25 -15.52 14.50
N VAL A 17 7.73 -14.85 13.46
CA VAL A 17 8.96 -14.05 13.50
C VAL A 17 8.58 -12.58 13.32
N PRO A 18 8.72 -11.73 14.36
CA PRO A 18 8.44 -10.31 14.21
C PRO A 18 9.41 -9.67 13.22
N ALA A 19 8.88 -9.10 12.13
CA ALA A 19 9.69 -8.47 11.08
C ALA A 19 10.65 -7.40 11.64
N VAL A 20 10.23 -6.64 12.66
CA VAL A 20 11.09 -5.64 13.30
C VAL A 20 12.33 -6.24 13.97
N LEU A 21 12.21 -7.42 14.59
CA LEU A 21 13.34 -8.09 15.23
C LEU A 21 14.26 -8.71 14.17
N TRP A 22 13.67 -9.36 13.16
CA TRP A 22 14.44 -9.92 12.05
C TRP A 22 15.24 -8.84 11.30
N ASN A 23 14.60 -7.71 11.00
CA ASN A 23 15.25 -6.57 10.34
C ASN A 23 16.37 -5.94 11.19
N ARG A 24 16.29 -6.01 12.52
CA ARG A 24 17.38 -5.57 13.41
C ARG A 24 18.56 -6.52 13.35
N GLU A 25 18.31 -7.83 13.42
CA GLU A 25 19.38 -8.83 13.36
C GLU A 25 20.04 -8.90 11.97
N TYR A 26 19.29 -8.72 10.88
CA TYR A 26 19.87 -8.60 9.54
C TYR A 26 20.83 -7.41 9.44
N ARG A 27 20.44 -6.25 9.96
CA ARG A 27 21.30 -5.05 9.95
C ARG A 27 22.53 -5.23 10.83
N LYS A 28 22.40 -5.83 12.01
CA LYS A 28 23.55 -6.20 12.86
C LYS A 28 24.52 -7.17 12.17
N LEU A 29 24.00 -8.11 11.38
CA LEU A 29 24.83 -8.99 10.58
C LEU A 29 25.58 -8.19 9.51
N ALA A 30 24.87 -7.31 8.79
CA ALA A 30 25.47 -6.45 7.77
C ALA A 30 26.57 -5.53 8.34
N GLU A 31 26.36 -4.94 9.52
CA GLU A 31 27.38 -4.14 10.22
C GLU A 31 28.68 -4.90 10.52
N LYS A 32 28.59 -6.23 10.67
CA LYS A 32 29.73 -7.11 10.96
C LYS A 32 30.34 -7.74 9.71
N THR A 33 29.70 -7.59 8.55
CA THR A 33 30.14 -8.18 7.29
C THR A 33 30.88 -7.13 6.48
N ALA A 34 32.18 -7.33 6.27
CA ALA A 34 33.07 -6.33 5.66
C ALA A 34 32.65 -5.85 4.26
N ASP A 35 31.98 -6.71 3.48
CA ASP A 35 31.55 -6.40 2.11
C ASP A 35 30.03 -6.09 2.01
N ALA A 36 29.35 -5.88 3.14
CA ALA A 36 27.99 -5.34 3.09
C ALA A 36 28.02 -3.91 2.53
N ALA A 37 27.04 -3.57 1.68
CA ALA A 37 27.03 -2.30 0.95
C ALA A 37 25.66 -1.62 1.01
N PRO A 38 25.60 -0.28 0.94
CA PRO A 38 24.33 0.45 0.85
C PRO A 38 23.47 -0.02 -0.33
N LEU A 39 22.15 -0.01 -0.10
CA LEU A 39 21.12 -0.24 -1.11
C LEU A 39 20.03 0.81 -0.93
N ALA A 40 19.69 1.51 -2.01
CA ALA A 40 18.54 2.39 -2.06
C ALA A 40 17.45 1.76 -2.95
N ILE A 41 16.20 1.85 -2.49
CA ILE A 41 15.02 1.34 -3.17
C ILE A 41 14.08 2.53 -3.39
N GLY A 42 13.95 3.00 -4.62
CA GLY A 42 12.95 3.98 -5.02
C GLY A 42 11.64 3.29 -5.43
N LEU A 43 10.50 3.88 -5.10
CA LEU A 43 9.21 3.51 -5.64
C LEU A 43 8.53 4.77 -6.18
N GLU A 44 8.14 4.73 -7.45
CA GLU A 44 7.48 5.82 -8.14
C GLU A 44 6.08 5.39 -8.63
N ARG A 45 5.15 6.34 -8.53
CA ARG A 45 3.79 6.25 -9.02
C ARG A 45 3.67 6.94 -10.39
N PRO A 46 2.67 6.57 -11.22
CA PRO A 46 2.46 7.20 -12.51
C PRO A 46 2.26 8.73 -12.47
N ASP A 47 1.80 9.26 -11.33
CA ASP A 47 1.61 10.71 -11.10
C ASP A 47 2.92 11.46 -10.75
N GLY A 48 4.06 10.76 -10.72
CA GLY A 48 5.37 11.31 -10.38
C GLY A 48 5.65 11.43 -8.88
N THR A 49 4.70 11.06 -8.01
CA THR A 49 4.97 10.93 -6.58
C THR A 49 5.88 9.73 -6.35
N ALA A 50 6.86 9.89 -5.46
CA ALA A 50 7.88 8.88 -5.26
C ALA A 50 8.40 8.88 -3.84
N SER A 51 8.94 7.75 -3.42
CA SER A 51 9.56 7.60 -2.11
C SER A 51 10.80 6.73 -2.20
N VAL A 52 11.81 7.04 -1.41
CA VAL A 52 13.06 6.28 -1.36
C VAL A 52 13.20 5.62 0.00
N PHE A 53 13.59 4.35 0.01
CA PHE A 53 13.95 3.61 1.22
C PHE A 53 15.44 3.26 1.16
N ARG A 54 16.20 3.75 2.15
CA ARG A 54 17.65 3.52 2.24
C ARG A 54 17.95 2.43 3.25
N THR A 55 18.76 1.47 2.84
CA THR A 55 19.12 0.31 3.64
C THR A 55 20.52 -0.21 3.27
N VAL A 56 20.83 -1.42 3.72
CA VAL A 56 22.07 -2.16 3.45
C VAL A 56 21.72 -3.52 2.84
N CYS A 57 22.60 -4.04 1.99
CA CYS A 57 22.54 -5.39 1.45
C CYS A 57 23.84 -6.12 1.80
N LEU A 58 23.73 -7.37 2.26
CA LEU A 58 24.89 -8.25 2.41
C LEU A 58 25.46 -8.59 1.03
N PRO A 59 26.70 -9.12 0.94
CA PRO A 59 27.23 -9.63 -0.33
C PRO A 59 26.29 -10.63 -0.98
N CYS A 60 26.06 -10.53 -2.29
CA CYS A 60 25.23 -11.49 -3.04
C CYS A 60 25.97 -12.82 -3.30
N THR A 61 26.52 -13.41 -2.25
CA THR A 61 27.10 -14.76 -2.25
C THR A 61 26.00 -15.79 -1.96
N PRO A 62 26.20 -17.08 -2.29
CA PRO A 62 25.25 -18.13 -1.95
C PRO A 62 24.89 -18.20 -0.46
N GLU A 63 25.81 -17.82 0.42
CA GLU A 63 25.60 -17.77 1.87
C GLU A 63 24.50 -16.77 2.29
N PHE A 64 24.46 -15.60 1.66
CA PHE A 64 23.54 -14.52 2.03
C PHE A 64 22.35 -14.35 1.07
N ALA A 65 22.36 -15.02 -0.09
CA ALA A 65 21.34 -14.87 -1.13
C ALA A 65 19.90 -14.97 -0.59
N ALA A 66 19.60 -15.97 0.25
CA ALA A 66 18.28 -16.15 0.84
C ALA A 66 17.90 -15.04 1.84
N LEU A 67 18.88 -14.54 2.60
CA LEU A 67 18.68 -13.42 3.52
C LEU A 67 18.41 -12.12 2.76
N ASN A 68 19.20 -11.83 1.72
CA ASN A 68 19.03 -10.67 0.86
C ASN A 68 17.67 -10.68 0.17
N LYS A 69 17.30 -11.81 -0.45
CA LYS A 69 15.96 -11.99 -1.05
C LYS A 69 14.87 -11.67 -0.04
N THR A 70 14.91 -12.30 1.14
CA THR A 70 13.89 -12.10 2.18
C THR A 70 13.83 -10.64 2.64
N TYR A 71 14.96 -10.01 2.88
CA TYR A 71 15.02 -8.64 3.40
C TYR A 71 14.52 -7.62 2.37
N VAL A 72 15.11 -7.64 1.18
CA VAL A 72 14.82 -6.66 0.13
C VAL A 72 13.40 -6.83 -0.38
N GLU A 73 12.94 -8.05 -0.63
CA GLU A 73 11.58 -8.30 -1.12
C GLU A 73 10.52 -7.91 -0.09
N ARG A 74 10.76 -8.11 1.22
CA ARG A 74 9.83 -7.64 2.27
C ARG A 74 9.76 -6.11 2.32
N ILE A 75 10.87 -5.41 2.10
CA ILE A 75 10.87 -3.94 2.01
C ILE A 75 10.10 -3.48 0.77
N VAL A 76 10.35 -4.08 -0.40
CA VAL A 76 9.62 -3.78 -1.63
C VAL A 76 8.12 -4.03 -1.43
N LYS A 77 7.72 -5.17 -0.87
CA LYS A 77 6.32 -5.46 -0.57
C LYS A 77 5.72 -4.41 0.36
N PHE A 78 6.42 -4.06 1.43
CA PHE A 78 5.97 -2.99 2.33
C PHE A 78 5.77 -1.66 1.58
N MET A 79 6.73 -1.25 0.75
CA MET A 79 6.62 0.00 -0.01
C MET A 79 5.44 -0.02 -0.97
N LEU A 80 5.27 -1.11 -1.73
CA LEU A 80 4.15 -1.29 -2.65
C LEU A 80 2.80 -1.15 -1.93
N TRP A 81 2.60 -1.84 -0.81
CA TRP A 81 1.33 -1.81 -0.09
C TRP A 81 1.11 -0.55 0.75
N ALA A 82 2.16 0.09 1.25
CA ALA A 82 2.03 1.29 2.08
C ALA A 82 1.94 2.58 1.26
N ARG A 83 2.53 2.60 0.05
CA ARG A 83 2.67 3.83 -0.75
C ARG A 83 2.04 3.70 -2.14
N GLY A 84 1.96 2.49 -2.69
CA GLY A 84 1.54 2.25 -4.06
C GLY A 84 2.57 2.74 -5.08
N GLY A 85 2.63 2.08 -6.22
CA GLY A 85 3.48 2.46 -7.35
C GLY A 85 3.75 1.26 -8.25
N THR A 86 4.43 1.52 -9.35
CA THR A 86 4.72 0.49 -10.37
C THR A 86 6.19 0.44 -10.74
N LYS A 87 6.90 1.56 -10.63
CA LYS A 87 8.32 1.62 -11.01
C LYS A 87 9.22 1.58 -9.78
N ILE A 88 10.02 0.53 -9.69
CA ILE A 88 10.95 0.25 -8.60
C ILE A 88 12.38 0.53 -9.09
N TYR A 89 13.05 1.46 -8.43
CA TYR A 89 14.44 1.81 -8.70
C TYR A 89 15.34 1.16 -7.66
N LEU A 90 16.44 0.57 -8.09
CA LEU A 90 17.46 0.00 -7.21
C LEU A 90 18.80 0.68 -7.49
N SER A 91 19.44 1.16 -6.43
CA SER A 91 20.79 1.74 -6.52
C SER A 91 21.70 1.19 -5.43
N GLY A 92 22.97 0.99 -5.77
CA GLY A 92 23.99 0.42 -4.89
C GLY A 92 24.67 -0.81 -5.49
N LYS A 93 25.76 -1.24 -4.85
CA LYS A 93 26.67 -2.29 -5.35
C LYS A 93 25.95 -3.57 -5.77
N TYR A 94 24.97 -4.01 -4.98
CA TYR A 94 24.22 -5.26 -5.21
C TYR A 94 22.83 -5.04 -5.84
N ALA A 95 22.55 -3.83 -6.33
CA ALA A 95 21.29 -3.54 -7.02
C ALA A 95 21.05 -4.43 -8.25
N PRO A 96 22.04 -4.73 -9.12
CA PRO A 96 21.83 -5.65 -10.25
C PRO A 96 21.39 -7.06 -9.83
N ASP A 97 21.94 -7.60 -8.75
CA ASP A 97 21.57 -8.92 -8.23
C ASP A 97 20.15 -8.91 -7.68
N MET A 98 19.80 -7.87 -6.93
CA MET A 98 18.45 -7.71 -6.36
C MET A 98 17.40 -7.44 -7.42
N ALA A 99 17.74 -6.72 -8.50
CA ALA A 99 16.84 -6.52 -9.62
C ALA A 99 16.41 -7.85 -10.25
N LYS A 100 17.36 -8.77 -10.46
CA LYS A 100 17.07 -10.12 -11.02
C LYS A 100 16.14 -10.91 -10.10
N VAL A 101 16.46 -10.96 -8.80
CA VAL A 101 15.64 -11.66 -7.81
C VAL A 101 14.23 -11.08 -7.76
N LEU A 102 14.10 -9.75 -7.74
CA LEU A 102 12.79 -9.10 -7.68
C LEU A 102 12.00 -9.28 -8.98
N ALA A 103 12.64 -9.28 -10.14
CA ALA A 103 11.99 -9.52 -11.43
C ALA A 103 11.40 -10.94 -11.52
N GLU A 104 12.06 -11.94 -10.94
CA GLU A 104 11.53 -13.30 -10.85
C GLU A 104 10.36 -13.39 -9.86
N VAL A 105 10.47 -12.71 -8.71
CA VAL A 105 9.46 -12.76 -7.65
C VAL A 105 8.18 -12.02 -8.06
N TYR A 106 8.30 -10.81 -8.62
CA TYR A 106 7.19 -9.96 -9.06
C TYR A 106 6.90 -10.15 -10.55
N ALA A 107 6.63 -11.40 -10.94
CA ALA A 107 6.25 -11.80 -12.29
C ALA A 107 4.86 -12.45 -12.29
N PRO A 108 4.20 -12.60 -13.46
CA PRO A 108 2.92 -13.29 -13.58
C PRO A 108 2.88 -14.69 -12.94
N ASN A 109 4.01 -15.39 -12.94
CA ASN A 109 4.15 -16.75 -12.37
C ASN A 109 5.11 -16.78 -11.16
N GLY A 110 5.45 -15.63 -10.59
CA GLY A 110 6.37 -15.52 -9.46
C GLY A 110 5.71 -15.73 -8.10
N GLU A 111 6.51 -15.81 -7.04
CA GLU A 111 6.03 -15.94 -5.64
C GLU A 111 5.12 -14.78 -5.18
N ARG A 112 5.15 -13.66 -5.92
CA ARG A 112 4.32 -12.46 -5.70
C ARG A 112 3.41 -12.17 -6.90
N ALA A 113 2.97 -13.21 -7.62
CA ALA A 113 2.05 -13.07 -8.76
C ALA A 113 0.77 -12.29 -8.40
N PHE A 114 0.22 -12.50 -7.20
CA PHE A 114 -0.92 -11.72 -6.70
C PHE A 114 -0.60 -10.23 -6.59
N ASP A 115 0.51 -9.88 -5.93
CA ASP A 115 0.94 -8.48 -5.79
C ASP A 115 1.19 -7.86 -7.17
N TYR A 116 1.86 -8.57 -8.08
CA TYR A 116 2.10 -8.13 -9.46
C TYR A 116 0.80 -7.83 -10.20
N ASP A 117 -0.16 -8.75 -10.19
CA ASP A 117 -1.46 -8.57 -10.86
C ASP A 117 -2.29 -7.45 -10.23
N PHE A 118 -2.28 -7.35 -8.90
CA PHE A 118 -2.99 -6.31 -8.16
C PHE A 118 -2.51 -4.90 -8.53
N PHE A 119 -1.19 -4.66 -8.50
CA PHE A 119 -0.64 -3.34 -8.85
C PHE A 119 -0.76 -3.05 -10.35
N LYS A 120 -0.64 -4.07 -11.20
CA LYS A 120 -0.90 -3.94 -12.64
C LYS A 120 -2.32 -3.46 -12.92
N LYS A 121 -3.33 -4.03 -12.24
CA LYS A 121 -4.73 -3.61 -12.39
C LYS A 121 -4.98 -2.23 -11.80
N THR A 122 -4.38 -1.93 -10.65
CA THR A 122 -4.57 -0.67 -9.93
C THR A 122 -4.05 0.54 -10.69
N PHE A 123 -2.87 0.41 -11.31
CA PHE A 123 -2.19 1.51 -12.00
C PHE A 123 -2.20 1.37 -13.53
N GLU A 124 -2.86 0.34 -14.05
CA GLU A 124 -2.89 -0.03 -15.48
C GLU A 124 -1.49 -0.19 -16.12
N HIS A 125 -0.47 -0.40 -15.29
CA HIS A 125 0.92 -0.51 -15.68
C HIS A 125 1.60 -1.62 -14.86
N GLY A 126 2.35 -2.50 -15.53
CA GLY A 126 3.06 -3.59 -14.86
C GLY A 126 4.16 -3.07 -13.93
N ILE A 127 4.61 -3.92 -12.99
CA ILE A 127 5.77 -3.58 -12.16
C ILE A 127 7.02 -3.54 -13.05
N GLU A 128 7.70 -2.40 -13.06
CA GLU A 128 8.99 -2.18 -13.73
C GLU A 128 10.08 -2.12 -12.66
N ILE A 129 11.17 -2.86 -12.85
CA ILE A 129 12.33 -2.84 -11.95
C ILE A 129 13.55 -2.36 -12.73
N VAL A 130 14.15 -1.26 -12.30
CA VAL A 130 15.30 -0.64 -12.96
C VAL A 130 16.47 -0.47 -12.00
N VAL A 131 17.67 -0.69 -12.51
CA VAL A 131 18.92 -0.41 -11.79
C VAL A 131 19.42 0.95 -12.24
N VAL A 132 19.76 1.79 -11.28
CA VAL A 132 20.24 3.16 -11.53
C VAL A 132 21.42 3.49 -10.63
N GLU A 133 22.26 4.41 -11.10
CA GLU A 133 23.17 5.14 -10.23
C GLU A 133 22.39 5.99 -9.21
N GLU A 134 23.04 6.39 -8.13
CA GLU A 134 22.41 7.16 -7.05
C GLU A 134 21.71 8.44 -7.56
N SER A 135 22.30 9.11 -8.55
CA SER A 135 21.74 10.30 -9.19
C SER A 135 20.48 10.04 -10.04
N GLY A 136 20.20 8.77 -10.35
CA GLY A 136 19.01 8.33 -11.09
C GLY A 136 17.85 7.90 -10.20
N LEU A 137 18.00 7.92 -8.87
CA LEU A 137 16.88 7.69 -7.96
C LEU A 137 15.85 8.82 -8.09
N PRO A 138 14.54 8.53 -7.96
CA PRO A 138 13.51 9.55 -8.00
C PRO A 138 13.66 10.50 -6.79
N LYS A 139 13.31 11.76 -6.99
CA LYS A 139 13.23 12.73 -5.89
C LYS A 139 12.00 12.40 -5.05
N GLU A 140 12.18 12.30 -3.73
CA GLU A 140 11.06 12.05 -2.84
C GLU A 140 10.02 13.17 -2.95
N ALA A 141 8.79 12.77 -3.25
CA ALA A 141 7.67 13.68 -3.45
C ALA A 141 6.44 13.02 -2.82
N ALA A 142 5.92 13.64 -1.76
CA ALA A 142 4.69 13.22 -1.13
C ALA A 142 3.55 14.13 -1.61
N SER A 143 2.45 13.54 -2.07
CA SER A 143 1.18 14.25 -2.17
C SER A 143 0.51 14.19 -0.81
N ALA A 144 0.60 15.28 -0.05
CA ALA A 144 -0.17 15.43 1.18
C ALA A 144 -1.40 16.27 0.86
N LEU A 145 -2.55 15.62 0.72
CA LEU A 145 -3.82 16.32 0.82
C LEU A 145 -4.06 16.64 2.30
N PRO A 146 -4.21 17.91 2.70
CA PRO A 146 -4.52 18.23 4.07
C PRO A 146 -5.85 17.56 4.46
N LEU A 147 -5.85 16.78 5.54
CA LEU A 147 -7.07 16.26 6.17
C LEU A 147 -7.85 17.46 6.74
N GLY A 148 -8.64 18.09 5.89
CA GLY A 148 -9.47 19.23 6.26
C GLY A 148 -10.50 18.80 7.31
N ARG A 149 -10.42 19.37 8.52
CA ARG A 149 -11.46 19.25 9.56
C ARG A 149 -12.65 20.17 9.25
N ASN A 150 -13.07 20.16 7.98
CA ASN A 150 -14.15 20.99 7.48
C ASN A 150 -15.45 20.36 7.98
N LEU A 151 -15.86 20.70 9.20
CA LEU A 151 -17.06 20.15 9.84
C LEU A 151 -18.27 21.06 9.68
N ASP A 152 -18.05 22.34 9.39
CA ASP A 152 -19.10 23.36 9.24
C ASP A 152 -20.02 23.08 8.05
N GLY A 153 -21.29 23.47 8.16
CA GLY A 153 -22.30 23.34 7.12
C GLY A 153 -23.03 22.00 7.12
N CYS A 154 -23.83 21.78 6.09
CA CYS A 154 -24.67 20.59 5.90
C CYS A 154 -23.96 19.58 4.99
N ARG A 155 -23.58 18.42 5.52
CA ARG A 155 -22.70 17.47 4.84
C ARG A 155 -23.29 16.08 4.78
N ILE A 156 -22.96 15.34 3.73
CA ILE A 156 -23.26 13.92 3.62
C ILE A 156 -21.95 13.13 3.65
N GLY A 157 -21.87 12.15 4.52
CA GLY A 157 -20.86 11.09 4.48
C GLY A 157 -21.48 9.81 3.96
N PHE A 158 -20.77 9.05 3.14
CA PHE A 158 -21.16 7.68 2.80
C PHE A 158 -19.98 6.72 2.87
N ASP A 159 -20.27 5.44 3.13
CA ASP A 159 -19.29 4.35 3.10
C ASP A 159 -19.84 3.22 2.23
N LEU A 160 -19.08 2.83 1.22
CA LEU A 160 -19.45 1.83 0.22
C LEU A 160 -18.67 0.54 0.49
N GLY A 161 -19.26 -0.35 1.29
CA GLY A 161 -18.68 -1.62 1.69
C GLY A 161 -19.05 -2.79 0.78
N GLY A 162 -18.43 -3.93 1.02
CA GLY A 162 -18.70 -5.18 0.31
C GLY A 162 -19.98 -5.91 0.73
N SER A 163 -20.55 -5.55 1.89
CA SER A 163 -21.73 -6.18 2.50
C SER A 163 -22.90 -5.21 2.74
N ASP A 164 -22.64 -3.92 2.63
CA ASP A 164 -23.56 -2.86 3.00
C ASP A 164 -23.07 -1.52 2.45
N ARG A 165 -24.00 -0.58 2.35
CA ARG A 165 -23.73 0.85 2.14
C ARG A 165 -24.24 1.61 3.34
N LYS A 166 -23.44 2.54 3.84
CA LYS A 166 -23.81 3.41 4.95
C LYS A 166 -23.88 4.85 4.47
N CYS A 167 -24.76 5.63 5.08
CA CYS A 167 -24.78 7.08 4.88
C CYS A 167 -25.03 7.80 6.21
N ALA A 168 -24.55 9.03 6.29
CA ALA A 168 -24.77 9.93 7.41
C ALA A 168 -24.98 11.35 6.92
N ALA A 169 -25.86 12.08 7.58
CA ALA A 169 -26.07 13.51 7.38
C ALA A 169 -25.56 14.26 8.61
N LEU A 170 -24.81 15.34 8.40
CA LEU A 170 -24.23 16.16 9.45
C LEU A 170 -24.59 17.64 9.27
N ILE A 171 -24.81 18.34 10.39
CA ILE A 171 -24.89 19.81 10.45
C ILE A 171 -23.85 20.29 11.45
N ASP A 172 -22.88 21.08 11.00
CA ASP A 172 -21.79 21.62 11.82
C ASP A 172 -21.08 20.55 12.67
N GLY A 173 -20.74 19.43 12.00
CA GLY A 173 -20.08 18.28 12.61
C GLY A 173 -20.96 17.38 13.48
N LYS A 174 -22.24 17.70 13.68
CA LYS A 174 -23.18 16.86 14.45
C LYS A 174 -23.97 15.97 13.52
N VAL A 175 -23.95 14.66 13.79
CA VAL A 175 -24.77 13.68 13.06
C VAL A 175 -26.24 13.91 13.37
N VAL A 176 -27.04 14.19 12.33
CA VAL A 176 -28.50 14.36 12.43
C VAL A 176 -29.27 13.18 11.85
N PHE A 177 -28.60 12.33 11.06
CA PHE A 177 -29.13 11.08 10.53
C PHE A 177 -27.99 10.13 10.17
N SER A 178 -28.21 8.83 10.31
CA SER A 178 -27.34 7.79 9.79
C SER A 178 -28.13 6.51 9.52
N GLU A 179 -27.80 5.80 8.46
CA GLU A 179 -28.46 4.56 8.05
C GLU A 179 -27.45 3.57 7.48
N GLU A 180 -27.72 2.28 7.64
CA GLU A 180 -26.96 1.17 7.05
C GLU A 180 -27.92 0.28 6.25
N VAL A 181 -27.66 0.16 4.96
CA VAL A 181 -28.49 -0.63 4.04
C VAL A 181 -27.66 -1.80 3.52
N LYS A 182 -28.21 -3.01 3.64
CA LYS A 182 -27.58 -4.21 3.08
C LYS A 182 -27.31 -4.02 1.58
N TRP A 183 -26.13 -4.45 1.15
CA TRP A 183 -25.64 -4.30 -0.22
C TRP A 183 -24.74 -5.49 -0.57
N SER A 184 -24.59 -5.83 -1.84
CA SER A 184 -23.75 -6.97 -2.24
C SER A 184 -23.06 -6.71 -3.58
N PRO A 185 -22.20 -5.69 -3.69
CA PRO A 185 -21.64 -5.26 -4.97
C PRO A 185 -20.71 -6.30 -5.62
N TYR A 186 -20.13 -7.24 -4.86
CA TYR A 186 -19.17 -8.21 -5.39
C TYR A 186 -19.70 -9.12 -6.50
N PHE A 187 -21.01 -9.39 -6.51
CA PHE A 187 -21.64 -10.32 -7.46
C PHE A 187 -22.52 -9.61 -8.48
N GLU A 188 -22.52 -8.27 -8.47
CA GLU A 188 -23.41 -7.45 -9.29
C GLU A 188 -22.60 -6.75 -10.38
N SER A 189 -22.81 -7.15 -11.63
CA SER A 189 -22.13 -6.58 -12.80
C SER A 189 -22.87 -5.40 -13.42
N ASP A 190 -24.15 -5.20 -13.05
CA ASP A 190 -24.96 -4.11 -13.57
C ASP A 190 -24.55 -2.76 -12.94
N PRO A 191 -24.02 -1.80 -13.73
CA PRO A 191 -23.67 -0.47 -13.21
C PRO A 191 -24.87 0.27 -12.61
N ASP A 192 -26.09 0.01 -13.08
CA ASP A 192 -27.28 0.68 -12.56
C ASP A 192 -27.62 0.24 -11.14
N TYR A 193 -27.33 -1.01 -10.76
CA TYR A 193 -27.46 -1.47 -9.38
C TYR A 193 -26.62 -0.62 -8.42
N HIS A 194 -25.36 -0.37 -8.80
CA HIS A 194 -24.42 0.42 -8.00
C HIS A 194 -24.84 1.88 -7.94
N TYR A 195 -25.14 2.48 -9.11
CA TYR A 195 -25.57 3.87 -9.20
C TYR A 195 -26.84 4.11 -8.37
N ASN A 196 -27.85 3.25 -8.53
CA ASN A 196 -29.12 3.38 -7.81
C ASN A 196 -28.93 3.24 -6.30
N GLY A 197 -28.10 2.29 -5.85
CA GLY A 197 -27.78 2.12 -4.43
C GLY A 197 -27.08 3.35 -3.83
N ILE A 198 -26.09 3.92 -4.53
CA ILE A 198 -25.39 5.13 -4.08
C ILE A 198 -26.36 6.32 -4.04
N MET A 199 -27.14 6.52 -5.09
CA MET A 199 -28.10 7.63 -5.17
C MET A 199 -29.21 7.53 -4.12
N ASP A 200 -29.65 6.32 -3.78
CA ASP A 200 -30.59 6.09 -2.69
C ASP A 200 -30.01 6.53 -1.34
N SER A 201 -28.79 6.09 -1.00
CA SER A 201 -28.07 6.53 0.20
C SER A 201 -27.96 8.06 0.29
N LEU A 202 -27.60 8.72 -0.82
CA LEU A 202 -27.47 10.17 -0.87
C LEU A 202 -28.82 10.88 -0.68
N LYS A 203 -29.89 10.36 -1.29
CA LYS A 203 -31.26 10.92 -1.14
C LYS A 203 -31.78 10.75 0.28
N LEU A 204 -31.55 9.60 0.92
CA LEU A 204 -31.90 9.34 2.32
C LEU A 204 -31.24 10.38 3.23
N ALA A 205 -29.92 10.54 3.15
CA ALA A 205 -29.20 11.53 3.96
C ALA A 205 -29.64 12.98 3.66
N ARG A 206 -29.86 13.32 2.39
CA ARG A 206 -30.31 14.66 1.95
C ARG A 206 -31.65 15.06 2.59
N ALA A 207 -32.56 14.12 2.83
CA ALA A 207 -33.88 14.39 3.38
C ALA A 207 -33.83 14.99 4.80
N HIS A 208 -32.72 14.80 5.53
CA HIS A 208 -32.51 15.30 6.88
C HIS A 208 -31.73 16.62 6.95
N LEU A 209 -31.44 17.23 5.80
CA LEU A 209 -30.67 18.47 5.72
C LEU A 209 -31.48 19.60 5.07
N PRO A 210 -31.27 20.87 5.45
CA PRO A 210 -31.88 22.00 4.74
C PRO A 210 -31.26 22.21 3.36
N ARG A 211 -29.95 21.95 3.21
CA ARG A 211 -29.17 22.02 1.96
C ARG A 211 -28.00 21.02 2.02
N VAL A 212 -27.23 20.88 0.95
CA VAL A 212 -25.98 20.10 0.97
C VAL A 212 -24.85 21.00 0.51
N ASP A 213 -23.88 21.18 1.40
CA ASP A 213 -22.68 21.99 1.17
C ASP A 213 -21.52 21.11 0.67
N ALA A 214 -21.43 19.85 1.10
CA ALA A 214 -20.42 18.90 0.65
C ALA A 214 -20.85 17.43 0.80
N ILE A 215 -20.29 16.56 -0.05
CA ILE A 215 -20.42 15.11 0.04
C ILE A 215 -19.02 14.50 0.09
N GLY A 216 -18.78 13.62 1.06
CA GLY A 216 -17.55 12.86 1.20
C GLY A 216 -17.85 11.36 1.27
N GLY A 217 -17.01 10.56 0.62
CA GLY A 217 -17.25 9.12 0.48
C GLY A 217 -16.01 8.29 0.81
N SER A 218 -16.24 7.13 1.40
CA SER A 218 -15.30 6.01 1.51
C SER A 218 -15.83 4.85 0.65
N SER A 219 -14.92 4.04 0.10
CA SER A 219 -15.29 2.86 -0.68
C SER A 219 -14.28 1.74 -0.51
N ALA A 220 -14.78 0.51 -0.51
CA ALA A 220 -13.99 -0.70 -0.64
C ALA A 220 -13.44 -0.80 -2.07
N GLY A 221 -12.25 -0.25 -2.29
CA GLY A 221 -11.57 -0.26 -3.59
C GLY A 221 -10.41 0.73 -3.63
N VAL A 222 -9.67 0.73 -4.73
CA VAL A 222 -8.62 1.72 -4.97
C VAL A 222 -9.16 2.79 -5.90
N ILE A 223 -9.17 4.05 -5.43
CA ILE A 223 -9.52 5.21 -6.22
C ILE A 223 -8.22 5.96 -6.52
N ILE A 224 -7.92 6.14 -7.81
CA ILE A 224 -6.72 6.85 -8.29
C ILE A 224 -7.16 8.16 -8.93
N ASN A 225 -6.53 9.28 -8.54
CA ASN A 225 -6.74 10.62 -9.11
C ASN A 225 -8.20 11.13 -9.08
N ASN A 226 -8.87 10.98 -7.92
CA ASN A 226 -10.18 11.61 -7.64
C ASN A 226 -10.02 12.99 -6.99
#